data_AF-A0A929G6U8-F1
#
_entry.id   AF-A0A929G6U8-F1
#
_cell.length_a   1.000
_cell.length_b   1.000
_cell.length_c   1.000
_cell.angle_alpha   90.00
_cell.angle_beta   90.00
_cell.angle_gamma   90.00
#
_symmetry.space_group_name_H-M   'P 1'
#
loop_
_entity.id
_entity.type
_entity.pdbx_description
1 polymer ?
#
loop_
_entity_poly.entity_id
_entity_poly.type
_entity_poly.pdbx_seq_one_letter_code
_entity_poly.pdbx_strand_id
1 'polypeptide(L)'
;IDLDGDGREQTGWVLLYMHIAEKDRIPAGTWVERGDLLGHPSCEGGFSTGTHLHLARKYNGEWIVADGPLPFVMSGWTVHAGEKAYDGTLTRGNQTIPANPLSPFVSRIIRRSTDP
;
A
#
# COMPACT_ATOMS: atom_id res chain seq x y z
N ILE A 1 1.04 -9.59 -5.01
CA ILE A 1 2.44 -9.76 -5.42
C ILE A 1 3.06 -10.76 -4.48
N ASP A 2 3.42 -11.90 -5.04
CA ASP A 2 4.15 -12.97 -4.39
C ASP A 2 5.65 -12.67 -4.53
N LEU A 3 6.38 -12.60 -3.40
CA LEU A 3 7.79 -12.21 -3.38
C LEU A 3 8.77 -13.39 -3.41
N ASP A 4 8.31 -14.62 -3.17
CA ASP A 4 9.14 -15.82 -3.29
C ASP A 4 8.74 -16.73 -4.47
N GLY A 5 7.61 -16.44 -5.12
CA GLY A 5 7.24 -16.94 -6.43
C GLY A 5 6.68 -18.36 -6.44
N ASP A 6 6.29 -18.90 -5.28
CA ASP A 6 5.77 -20.26 -5.13
C ASP A 6 4.25 -20.37 -5.35
N GLY A 7 3.57 -19.22 -5.53
CA GLY A 7 2.14 -19.12 -5.79
C GLY A 7 1.25 -19.32 -4.56
N ARG A 8 1.80 -19.30 -3.34
CA ARG A 8 1.06 -19.57 -2.10
C ARG A 8 1.07 -18.36 -1.17
N GLU A 9 -0.11 -17.89 -0.78
CA GLU A 9 -0.17 -16.75 0.15
C GLU A 9 0.24 -17.10 1.59
N GLN A 10 0.39 -18.39 1.89
CA GLN A 10 0.73 -18.91 3.22
C GLN A 10 2.24 -19.01 3.48
N THR A 11 3.07 -18.63 2.51
CA THR A 11 4.53 -18.70 2.57
C THR A 11 5.13 -17.36 2.18
N GLY A 12 6.30 -17.07 2.73
CA GLY A 12 7.08 -15.89 2.38
C GLY A 12 6.35 -14.57 2.63
N TRP A 13 6.79 -13.54 1.91
CA TRP A 13 6.17 -12.22 1.92
C TRP A 13 5.17 -12.09 0.77
N VAL A 14 4.01 -11.51 1.06
CA VAL A 14 3.00 -11.19 0.04
C VAL A 14 2.52 -9.76 0.21
N LEU A 15 2.54 -8.98 -0.87
CA LEU A 15 1.93 -7.65 -0.92
C LEU A 15 0.58 -7.73 -1.62
N LEU A 16 -0.47 -7.27 -0.94
CA LEU A 16 -1.82 -7.21 -1.46
C LEU A 16 -2.11 -5.80 -1.96
N TYR A 17 -2.45 -5.68 -3.24
CA TYR A 17 -2.94 -4.45 -3.85
C TYR A 17 -4.40 -4.65 -4.24
N MET A 18 -5.30 -3.91 -3.62
CA MET A 18 -6.75 -3.97 -3.87
C MET A 18 -7.24 -2.69 -4.52
N HIS A 19 -8.45 -2.75 -5.07
CA HIS A 19 -9.06 -1.66 -5.82
C HIS A 19 -8.25 -1.27 -7.06
N ILE A 20 -7.88 -2.29 -7.84
CA ILE A 20 -7.27 -2.12 -9.16
C ILE A 20 -8.32 -2.41 -10.22
N ALA A 21 -8.48 -1.51 -11.19
CA ALA A 21 -9.38 -1.68 -12.33
C ALA A 21 -9.05 -2.96 -13.12
N GLU A 22 -10.03 -3.63 -13.71
CA GLU A 22 -9.79 -4.72 -14.66
C GLU A 22 -9.07 -4.21 -15.92
N LYS A 23 -9.40 -2.99 -16.34
CA LYS A 23 -8.75 -2.31 -17.45
C LYS A 23 -7.26 -2.05 -17.14
N ASP A 24 -6.39 -2.47 -18.06
CA ASP A 24 -4.94 -2.31 -18.02
C ASP A 24 -4.25 -2.92 -16.78
N ARG A 25 -4.95 -3.78 -16.02
CA ARG A 25 -4.32 -4.55 -14.95
C ARG A 25 -3.41 -5.61 -15.54
N ILE A 26 -2.23 -5.74 -14.96
CA ILE A 26 -1.27 -6.74 -15.41
C ILE A 26 -1.84 -8.17 -15.29
N PRO A 27 -1.52 -9.08 -16.23
CA PRO A 27 -1.95 -10.47 -16.13
C PRO A 27 -1.36 -11.18 -14.92
N ALA A 28 -2.08 -12.13 -14.34
CA ALA A 28 -1.56 -13.01 -13.30
C ALA A 28 -0.38 -13.85 -13.84
N GLY A 29 0.64 -14.08 -13.00
CA GLY A 29 1.88 -14.74 -13.39
C GLY A 29 2.94 -13.82 -14.02
N THR A 30 2.62 -12.54 -14.22
CA THR A 30 3.61 -11.54 -14.64
C THR A 30 4.59 -11.28 -13.51
N TRP A 31 5.88 -11.46 -13.77
CA TRP A 31 6.95 -11.00 -12.88
C TRP A 31 7.06 -9.48 -12.93
N VAL A 32 7.24 -8.85 -11.76
CA VAL A 32 7.31 -7.40 -11.63
C VAL A 32 8.47 -6.98 -10.74
N GLU A 33 9.02 -5.82 -11.06
CA GLU A 33 10.07 -5.15 -10.33
C GLU A 33 9.56 -3.85 -9.70
N ARG A 34 10.36 -3.29 -8.78
CA ARG A 34 10.04 -1.99 -8.19
C ARG A 34 9.94 -0.92 -9.28
N GLY A 35 8.77 -0.30 -9.40
CA GLY A 35 8.52 0.79 -10.34
C GLY A 35 7.65 0.38 -11.53
N ASP A 36 7.42 -0.92 -11.71
CA ASP A 36 6.51 -1.41 -12.74
C ASP A 36 5.06 -0.97 -12.47
N LEU A 37 4.34 -0.74 -13.56
CA LEU A 37 2.93 -0.36 -13.51
C LEU A 37 2.07 -1.62 -13.34
N LEU A 38 1.26 -1.66 -12.28
CA LEU A 38 0.39 -2.80 -11.97
C LEU A 38 -1.05 -2.64 -12.53
N GLY A 39 -1.45 -1.42 -12.89
CA GLY A 39 -2.78 -1.05 -13.35
C GLY A 39 -3.20 0.33 -12.86
N HIS A 40 -4.51 0.57 -12.74
CA HIS A 40 -5.09 1.84 -12.29
C HIS A 40 -5.91 1.68 -11.00
N PRO A 41 -5.86 2.63 -10.06
CA PRO A 41 -6.78 2.67 -8.92
C PRO A 41 -8.25 2.69 -9.38
N SER A 42 -9.14 2.01 -8.66
CA SER A 42 -10.55 1.86 -9.02
C SER A 42 -11.45 1.70 -7.79
N CYS A 43 -12.71 1.30 -7.99
CA CYS A 43 -13.62 0.85 -6.94
C CYS A 43 -13.84 -0.67 -6.96
N GLU A 44 -13.16 -1.38 -7.87
CA GLU A 44 -13.37 -2.82 -8.12
C GLU A 44 -12.63 -3.70 -7.09
N GLY A 45 -12.77 -5.02 -7.18
CA GLY A 45 -11.99 -5.96 -6.36
C GLY A 45 -12.35 -5.99 -4.87
N GLY A 46 -13.54 -5.52 -4.49
CA GLY A 46 -14.05 -5.53 -3.12
C GLY A 46 -15.06 -4.42 -2.87
N PHE A 47 -15.50 -4.27 -1.62
CA PHE A 47 -16.30 -3.11 -1.20
C PHE A 47 -15.42 -1.85 -1.17
N SER A 48 -15.87 -0.77 -1.80
CA SER A 48 -15.17 0.52 -1.79
C SER A 48 -16.16 1.68 -1.78
N THR A 49 -15.83 2.73 -1.03
CA THR A 49 -16.61 3.99 -0.99
C THR A 49 -16.16 5.01 -2.04
N GLY A 50 -15.06 4.74 -2.76
CA GLY A 50 -14.52 5.64 -3.78
C GLY A 50 -13.24 5.12 -4.43
N THR A 51 -12.79 5.78 -5.50
CA THR A 51 -11.58 5.36 -6.21
C THR A 51 -10.34 5.57 -5.35
N HIS A 52 -9.68 4.48 -4.96
CA HIS A 52 -8.44 4.51 -4.19
C HIS A 52 -7.65 3.21 -4.39
N LEU A 53 -6.47 3.13 -3.79
CA LEU A 53 -5.69 1.91 -3.69
C LEU A 53 -5.67 1.48 -2.22
N HIS A 54 -5.94 0.20 -1.95
CA HIS A 54 -5.71 -0.39 -0.63
C HIS A 54 -4.48 -1.30 -0.70
N LEU A 55 -3.53 -1.09 0.20
CA LEU A 55 -2.25 -1.82 0.26
C LEU A 55 -2.11 -2.48 1.62
N ALA A 56 -1.85 -3.79 1.61
CA ALA A 56 -1.58 -4.57 2.81
C ALA A 56 -0.42 -5.55 2.58
N ARG A 57 0.14 -6.10 3.66
CA ARG A 57 1.23 -7.07 3.62
C ARG A 57 0.91 -8.28 4.51
N LYS A 58 1.27 -9.46 4.02
CA LYS A 58 1.24 -10.71 4.77
C LYS A 58 2.64 -11.31 4.84
N TYR A 59 2.89 -12.07 5.90
CA TYR A 59 4.06 -12.94 6.01
C TYR A 59 3.62 -14.33 6.48
N ASN A 60 3.94 -15.37 5.71
CA ASN A 60 3.49 -16.75 5.95
C ASN A 60 1.97 -16.86 6.21
N GLY A 61 1.14 -16.19 5.40
CA GLY A 61 -0.31 -16.19 5.52
C GLY A 61 -0.89 -15.25 6.58
N GLU A 62 -0.08 -14.75 7.50
CA GLU A 62 -0.53 -13.87 8.58
C GLU A 62 -0.50 -12.39 8.18
N TRP A 63 -1.51 -11.64 8.60
CA TRP A 63 -1.58 -10.20 8.36
C TRP A 63 -0.52 -9.47 9.20
N ILE A 64 0.27 -8.62 8.55
CA ILE A 64 1.27 -7.82 9.23
C ILE A 64 0.73 -6.41 9.43
N VAL A 65 0.70 -5.98 10.69
CA VAL A 65 0.24 -4.65 11.10
C VAL A 65 0.98 -3.53 10.36
N ALA A 66 0.26 -2.44 10.09
CA ALA A 66 0.82 -1.27 9.41
C ALA A 66 1.81 -0.50 10.30
N ASP A 67 1.58 -0.51 11.61
CA ASP A 67 2.45 0.09 12.62
C ASP A 67 2.72 -0.92 13.75
N GLY A 68 3.98 -1.01 14.16
CA GLY A 68 4.47 -2.05 15.06
C GLY A 68 6.00 -2.19 14.98
N PRO A 69 6.58 -3.25 15.55
CA PRO A 69 8.03 -3.42 15.61
C PRO A 69 8.67 -3.60 14.22
N LEU A 70 7.90 -4.07 13.24
CA LEU A 70 8.32 -4.09 11.85
C LEU A 70 7.73 -2.86 11.14
N PRO A 71 8.53 -1.83 10.83
CA PRO A 71 8.01 -0.61 10.24
C PRO A 71 7.47 -0.86 8.83
N PHE A 72 6.47 -0.08 8.42
CA PHE A 72 6.04 0.00 7.04
C PHE A 72 6.51 1.34 6.46
N VAL A 73 7.51 1.29 5.58
CA VAL A 73 8.16 2.47 5.01
C VAL A 73 7.93 2.55 3.51
N MET A 74 7.45 3.69 3.02
CA MET A 74 7.22 3.98 1.60
C MET A 74 7.92 5.28 1.21
N SER A 75 8.99 5.19 0.43
CA SER A 75 9.82 6.35 0.03
C SER A 75 10.20 7.28 1.20
N GLY A 76 10.63 6.66 2.30
CA GLY A 76 11.04 7.30 3.55
C GLY A 76 9.88 7.72 4.48
N TRP A 77 8.63 7.57 4.07
CA TRP A 77 7.47 7.79 4.93
C TRP A 77 7.16 6.54 5.73
N THR A 78 7.29 6.65 7.06
CA THR A 78 6.94 5.57 8.00
C THR A 78 5.49 5.70 8.40
N VAL A 79 4.75 4.59 8.34
CA VAL A 79 3.35 4.50 8.76
C VAL A 79 3.23 4.39 10.27
N HIS A 80 2.30 5.15 10.84
CA HIS A 80 1.90 5.08 12.23
C HIS A 80 0.39 4.89 12.37
N ALA A 81 -0.03 4.04 13.29
CA ALA A 81 -1.43 3.83 13.61
C ALA A 81 -1.97 4.98 14.47
N GLY A 82 -3.24 5.33 14.26
CA GLY A 82 -4.00 6.18 15.15
C GLY A 82 -4.77 5.35 16.18
N GLU A 83 -5.62 6.01 16.97
CA GLU A 83 -6.51 5.33 17.92
C GLU A 83 -7.55 4.42 17.25
N LYS A 84 -7.91 4.73 15.99
CA LYS A 84 -8.93 4.01 15.21
C LYS A 84 -8.44 3.77 13.79
N ALA A 85 -9.13 2.87 13.09
CA ALA A 85 -8.96 2.70 11.66
C ALA A 85 -9.13 4.05 10.95
N TYR A 86 -8.25 4.32 9.99
CA TYR A 86 -8.20 5.55 9.17
C TYR A 86 -7.71 6.83 9.88
N ASP A 87 -7.33 6.78 11.15
CA ASP A 87 -6.84 7.94 11.92
C ASP A 87 -5.30 7.97 12.06
N GLY A 88 -4.58 7.27 11.18
CA GLY A 88 -3.11 7.13 11.23
C GLY A 88 -2.34 8.37 10.76
N THR A 89 -1.00 8.26 10.77
CA THR A 89 -0.11 9.31 10.23
C THR A 89 1.03 8.70 9.40
N LEU A 90 1.66 9.54 8.57
CA LEU A 90 2.91 9.24 7.88
C LEU A 90 4.00 10.21 8.32
N THR A 91 5.16 9.71 8.75
CA THR A 91 6.29 10.53 9.20
C THR A 91 7.53 10.34 8.33
N ARG A 92 8.17 11.44 7.91
CA ARG A 92 9.45 11.47 7.19
C ARG A 92 10.32 12.60 7.71
N GLY A 93 11.41 12.26 8.41
CA GLY A 93 12.25 13.24 9.10
C GLY A 93 11.43 14.06 10.10
N ASN A 94 11.42 15.38 9.95
CA ASN A 94 10.66 16.29 10.83
C ASN A 94 9.22 16.55 10.33
N GLN A 95 8.78 15.87 9.27
CA GLN A 95 7.43 16.03 8.73
C GLN A 95 6.53 14.89 9.19
N THR A 96 5.36 15.22 9.73
CA THR A 96 4.30 14.26 10.03
C THR A 96 3.01 14.75 9.39
N ILE A 97 2.40 13.88 8.57
CA ILE A 97 1.17 14.16 7.84
C ILE A 97 0.07 13.25 8.37
N PRO A 98 -1.02 13.78 8.96
CA PRO A 98 -2.13 12.97 9.42
C PRO A 98 -2.98 12.49 8.25
N ALA A 99 -3.56 11.30 8.41
CA ALA A 99 -4.58 10.79 7.49
C ALA A 99 -5.80 11.73 7.50
N ASN A 100 -6.40 11.89 6.33
CA ASN A 100 -7.61 12.69 6.21
C ASN A 100 -8.48 12.17 5.06
N PRO A 101 -9.73 11.72 5.34
CA PRO A 101 -10.60 11.14 4.32
C PRO A 101 -11.07 12.17 3.26
N LEU A 102 -11.01 13.47 3.57
CA LEU A 102 -11.37 14.53 2.62
C LEU A 102 -10.21 14.93 1.70
N SER A 103 -9.01 14.37 1.92
CA SER A 103 -7.80 14.61 1.10
C SER A 103 -7.49 16.10 0.84
N PRO A 104 -7.46 16.99 1.86
CA PRO A 104 -7.06 18.38 1.68
C PRO A 104 -5.60 18.47 1.20
N PHE A 105 -5.25 19.58 0.54
CA PHE A 105 -3.90 19.79 0.00
C PHE A 105 -2.77 19.52 1.00
N VAL A 106 -2.98 19.87 2.28
CA VAL A 106 -2.01 19.68 3.37
C VAL A 106 -1.74 18.21 3.73
N SER A 107 -2.66 17.30 3.37
CA SER A 107 -2.50 15.85 3.57
C SER A 107 -1.85 15.14 2.37
N ARG A 108 -1.52 15.89 1.30
CA ARG A 108 -1.00 15.32 0.07
C ARG A 108 0.48 15.04 0.15
N ILE A 109 0.84 13.78 -0.05
CA ILE A 109 2.22 13.34 -0.24
C ILE A 109 2.43 13.06 -1.73
N ILE A 110 3.52 13.58 -2.28
CA ILE A 110 3.90 13.38 -3.68
C ILE A 110 5.25 12.71 -3.70
N ARG A 111 5.33 11.53 -4.34
CA ARG A 111 6.60 10.89 -4.66
C ARG A 111 7.29 11.67 -5.79
N ARG A 112 8.53 12.08 -5.55
CA ARG A 112 9.41 12.72 -6.52
C ARG A 112 10.39 11.70 -7.09
N SER A 113 10.98 11.99 -8.26
CA SER A 113 12.01 11.14 -8.86
C SER A 113 13.27 10.99 -8.00
N THR A 114 13.51 11.95 -7.10
CA THR A 114 14.65 11.94 -6.16
C THR A 114 14.31 11.33 -4.79
N ASP A 115 13.05 10.92 -4.57
CA ASP A 115 12.71 10.19 -3.35
C ASP A 115 13.29 8.76 -3.42
N PRO A 116 13.70 8.20 -2.26
CA PRO A 116 14.25 6.84 -2.19
C PRO A 116 13.24 5.74 -2.58
#